data_AF-A0A9E4V7W0-F1
#
_entry.id   AF-A0A9E4V7W0-F1
#
_cell.length_a   1.000
_cell.length_b   1.000
_cell.length_c   1.000
_cell.angle_alpha   90.00
_cell.angle_beta   90.00
_cell.angle_gamma   90.00
#
_symmetry.space_group_name_H-M   'P 1'
#
loop_
_entity.id
_entity.type
_entity.pdbx_description
1 polymer ?
#
loop_
_entity_poly.entity_id
_entity_poly.type
_entity_poly.pdbx_seq_one_letter_code
_entity_poly.pdbx_strand_id
1 'polypeptide(L)'
;GVAIGSAQGRTIKVSLPGQEISPDADTVELRLSAPAGYKLNDLIESHLTLTTSNADAFNPSQDALTFQVSDSAVELQVGAEAATGQAILSATGEIYYCREGEEAVCLIDKVDLALPITVVAGGAAVVVIEYELPQ
;
A
#
# COMPACT_ATOMS: atom_id res chain seq x y z
N GLY A 1 15.36 -24.47 26.90
CA GLY A 1 14.77 -23.17 26.54
C GLY A 1 14.25 -23.28 25.12
N VAL A 2 12.98 -22.95 24.90
CA VAL A 2 12.42 -22.92 23.54
C VAL A 2 12.92 -21.63 22.90
N ALA A 3 13.73 -21.76 21.84
CA ALA A 3 14.07 -20.63 20.99
C ALA A 3 12.81 -20.29 20.18
N ILE A 4 12.16 -19.18 20.51
CA ILE A 4 11.10 -18.61 19.70
C ILE A 4 11.82 -18.00 18.49
N GLY A 5 11.87 -18.74 17.38
CA GLY A 5 12.39 -18.24 16.13
C GLY A 5 11.53 -17.06 15.68
N SER A 6 12.08 -15.86 15.74
CA SER A 6 11.46 -14.69 15.12
C SER A 6 11.37 -14.98 13.62
N ALA A 7 10.17 -15.11 13.07
CA ALA A 7 9.98 -15.04 11.63
C ALA A 7 10.51 -13.67 11.19
N GLN A 8 11.71 -13.63 10.64
CA GLN A 8 12.29 -12.41 10.08
C GLN A 8 11.55 -12.15 8.77
N GLY A 9 10.41 -11.44 8.86
CA GLY A 9 9.68 -10.98 7.69
C GLY A 9 10.62 -10.20 6.77
N ARG A 10 10.57 -10.48 5.47
CA ARG A 10 11.37 -9.79 4.46
C ARG A 10 10.93 -8.33 4.41
N THR A 11 11.89 -7.40 4.43
CA THR A 11 11.61 -5.98 4.18
C THR A 11 11.78 -5.68 2.70
N ILE A 12 10.74 -5.13 2.09
CA ILE A 12 10.70 -4.74 0.69
C ILE A 12 10.59 -3.22 0.64
N LYS A 13 11.51 -2.57 -0.06
CA LYS A 13 11.47 -1.13 -0.35
C LYS A 13 11.21 -0.95 -1.83
N VAL A 14 10.16 -0.22 -2.19
CA VAL A 14 9.75 -0.03 -3.58
C VAL A 14 9.49 1.44 -3.85
N SER A 15 10.08 1.95 -4.93
CA SER A 15 9.65 3.23 -5.52
C SER A 15 8.64 2.93 -6.61
N LEU A 16 7.40 3.32 -6.40
CA LEU A 16 6.32 3.18 -7.37
C LEU A 16 6.46 4.22 -8.49
N PRO A 17 5.85 4.00 -9.67
CA PRO A 17 5.79 5.00 -10.72
C PRO A 17 5.11 6.29 -10.22
N GLY A 18 5.70 7.44 -10.57
CA GLY A 18 5.15 8.74 -10.20
C GLY A 18 3.78 8.99 -10.82
N GLN A 19 2.92 9.69 -10.08
CA GLN A 19 1.57 10.03 -10.49
C GLN A 19 1.40 11.54 -10.65
N GLU A 20 0.68 11.96 -11.69
CA GLU A 20 0.23 13.34 -11.85
C GLU A 20 -1.27 13.41 -11.56
N ILE A 21 -1.64 14.12 -10.49
CA ILE A 21 -3.04 14.24 -10.05
C ILE A 21 -3.52 15.69 -10.14
N SER A 22 -4.82 15.86 -10.35
CA SER A 22 -5.47 17.16 -10.27
C SER A 22 -5.51 17.67 -8.81
N PRO A 23 -5.47 18.99 -8.55
CA PRO A 23 -5.87 19.54 -7.27
C PRO A 23 -7.30 19.17 -6.85
N ASP A 24 -8.16 18.82 -7.81
CA ASP A 24 -9.54 18.37 -7.56
C ASP A 24 -9.63 16.87 -7.22
N ALA A 25 -8.50 16.14 -7.23
CA ALA A 25 -8.49 14.73 -6.82
C ALA A 25 -8.66 14.65 -5.30
N ASP A 26 -9.68 13.91 -4.86
CA ASP A 26 -9.96 13.65 -3.45
C ASP A 26 -9.49 12.26 -3.00
N THR A 27 -9.10 11.41 -3.94
CA THR A 27 -8.78 9.99 -3.71
C THR A 27 -7.64 9.52 -4.60
N VAL A 28 -6.73 8.74 -4.02
CA VAL A 28 -5.74 7.92 -4.71
C VAL A 28 -6.06 6.45 -4.42
N GLU A 29 -6.21 5.63 -5.46
CA GLU A 29 -6.51 4.21 -5.30
C GLU A 29 -5.23 3.38 -5.37
N LEU A 30 -4.99 2.58 -4.33
CA LEU A 30 -3.89 1.62 -4.28
C LEU A 30 -4.48 0.21 -4.41
N ARG A 31 -4.18 -0.46 -5.52
CA ARG A 31 -4.54 -1.86 -5.76
C ARG A 31 -3.35 -2.74 -5.41
N LEU A 32 -3.47 -3.49 -4.33
CA LEU A 32 -2.48 -4.46 -3.88
C LEU A 32 -2.90 -5.86 -4.33
N SER A 33 -1.98 -6.63 -4.88
CA SER A 33 -2.23 -8.00 -5.32
C SER A 33 -1.21 -8.98 -4.75
N ALA A 34 -1.68 -10.17 -4.40
CA ALA A 34 -0.83 -11.32 -4.13
C ALA A 34 -0.33 -11.89 -5.47
N PRO A 35 0.90 -12.45 -5.51
CA PRO A 35 1.42 -13.06 -6.71
C PRO A 35 0.64 -14.34 -7.07
N ALA A 36 0.79 -14.80 -8.32
CA ALA A 36 0.12 -16.01 -8.79
C ALA A 36 0.32 -17.23 -7.85
N GLY A 37 -0.78 -17.91 -7.51
CA GLY A 37 -0.80 -19.04 -6.56
C GLY A 37 -0.85 -18.63 -5.08
N TYR A 38 -1.07 -17.35 -4.80
CA TYR A 38 -1.24 -16.80 -3.46
C TYR A 38 -2.54 -15.97 -3.38
N LYS A 39 -3.02 -15.79 -2.16
CA LYS A 39 -4.12 -14.88 -1.81
C LYS A 39 -3.76 -14.05 -0.58
N LEU A 40 -4.43 -12.92 -0.42
CA LEU A 40 -4.34 -12.12 0.80
C LEU A 40 -4.94 -12.89 1.99
N ASN A 41 -4.52 -12.52 3.19
CA ASN A 41 -4.93 -13.19 4.42
C ASN A 41 -6.21 -12.53 5.00
N ASP A 42 -7.23 -13.34 5.28
CA ASP A 42 -8.49 -12.92 5.94
C ASP A 42 -8.55 -13.30 7.43
N LEU A 43 -7.53 -13.96 7.96
CA LEU A 43 -7.39 -14.35 9.36
C LEU A 43 -6.55 -13.36 10.18
N ILE A 44 -5.66 -12.59 9.51
CA ILE A 44 -4.79 -11.59 10.15
C ILE A 44 -4.89 -10.27 9.37
N GLU A 45 -5.13 -9.19 10.10
CA GLU A 45 -5.17 -7.84 9.54
C GLU A 45 -3.83 -7.41 8.98
N SER A 46 -3.83 -7.08 7.69
CA SER A 46 -2.74 -6.30 7.10
C SER A 46 -2.92 -4.83 7.42
N HIS A 47 -1.82 -4.13 7.61
CA HIS A 47 -1.82 -2.72 8.03
C HIS A 47 -0.70 -1.95 7.35
N LEU A 48 -1.01 -0.74 6.87
CA LEU A 48 -0.06 0.22 6.31
C LEU A 48 -0.24 1.57 7.00
N THR A 49 0.83 2.12 7.56
CA THR A 49 0.89 3.53 7.98
C THR A 49 1.21 4.41 6.77
N LEU A 50 0.51 5.53 6.66
CA LEU A 50 0.69 6.54 5.64
C LEU A 50 1.46 7.73 6.21
N THR A 51 2.43 8.21 5.44
CA THR A 51 3.12 9.48 5.74
C THR A 51 3.35 10.24 4.45
N THR A 52 3.41 11.57 4.52
CA THR A 52 3.69 12.44 3.37
C THR A 52 4.95 13.24 3.62
N SER A 53 5.77 13.41 2.59
CA SER A 53 6.94 14.31 2.67
C SER A 53 6.56 15.79 2.63
N ASN A 54 5.34 16.12 2.18
CA ASN A 54 4.86 17.49 2.04
C ASN A 54 3.32 17.54 2.11
N ALA A 55 2.80 17.79 3.31
CA ALA A 55 1.35 17.87 3.54
C ALA A 55 0.68 19.07 2.86
N ASP A 56 1.42 20.14 2.54
CA ASP A 56 0.86 21.28 1.81
C ASP A 56 0.52 20.93 0.35
N ALA A 57 1.20 19.93 -0.23
CA ALA A 57 0.93 19.45 -1.59
C ALA A 57 -0.02 18.25 -1.60
N PHE A 58 0.18 17.30 -0.69
CA PHE A 58 -0.66 16.11 -0.59
C PHE A 58 -0.77 15.66 0.87
N ASN A 59 -1.97 15.77 1.43
CA ASN A 59 -2.27 15.40 2.81
C ASN A 59 -3.29 14.24 2.85
N PRO A 60 -2.88 13.01 3.19
CA PRO A 60 -3.80 11.91 3.39
C PRO A 60 -4.83 12.24 4.48
N SER A 61 -6.10 11.92 4.25
CA SER A 61 -7.17 12.09 5.24
C SER A 61 -7.12 11.05 6.37
N GLN A 62 -6.25 10.06 6.25
CA GLN A 62 -6.07 8.97 7.21
C GLN A 62 -4.58 8.62 7.35
N ASP A 63 -4.17 8.27 8.57
CA ASP A 63 -2.78 7.92 8.87
C ASP A 63 -2.48 6.43 8.64
N ALA A 64 -3.50 5.62 8.38
CA ALA A 64 -3.34 4.19 8.17
C ALA A 64 -4.42 3.58 7.28
N LEU A 65 -4.08 2.46 6.66
CA LEU A 65 -4.96 1.55 5.94
C LEU A 65 -4.91 0.19 6.63
N THR A 66 -6.07 -0.45 6.79
CA THR A 66 -6.14 -1.85 7.22
C THR A 66 -7.04 -2.65 6.28
N PHE A 67 -6.74 -3.94 6.12
CA PHE A 67 -7.55 -4.85 5.33
C PHE A 67 -7.39 -6.31 5.74
N GLN A 68 -8.47 -7.06 5.55
CA GLN A 68 -8.59 -8.51 5.76
C GLN A 68 -9.48 -9.06 4.64
N VAL A 69 -8.88 -9.66 3.62
CA VAL A 69 -9.61 -10.22 2.47
C VAL A 69 -8.97 -11.54 2.06
N SER A 70 -9.78 -12.47 1.55
CA SER A 70 -9.32 -13.78 1.05
C SER A 70 -9.17 -13.85 -0.47
N ASP A 71 -9.27 -12.69 -1.14
CA ASP A 71 -9.07 -12.58 -2.58
C ASP A 71 -7.58 -12.41 -2.94
N SER A 72 -7.26 -12.54 -4.23
CA SER A 72 -5.92 -12.30 -4.75
C SER A 72 -5.55 -10.81 -4.80
N ALA A 73 -6.50 -9.90 -4.58
CA ALA A 73 -6.24 -8.46 -4.58
C ALA A 73 -7.19 -7.70 -3.65
N VAL A 74 -6.78 -6.49 -3.28
CA VAL A 74 -7.60 -5.51 -2.55
C VAL A 74 -7.40 -4.12 -3.16
N GLU A 75 -8.48 -3.35 -3.21
CA GLU A 75 -8.46 -1.93 -3.59
C GLU A 75 -8.59 -1.08 -2.33
N LEU A 76 -7.59 -0.24 -2.07
CA LEU A 76 -7.51 0.63 -0.90
C LEU A 76 -7.61 2.08 -1.36
N GLN A 77 -8.55 2.82 -0.78
CA GLN A 77 -8.73 4.23 -1.08
C GLN A 77 -7.97 5.08 -0.07
N VAL A 78 -7.07 5.93 -0.58
CA VAL A 78 -6.40 6.97 0.19
C VAL A 78 -7.08 8.28 -0.12
N GLY A 79 -8.02 8.68 0.74
CA GLY A 79 -8.58 10.02 0.70
C GLY A 79 -7.47 11.05 0.94
N ALA A 80 -7.52 12.20 0.26
CA ALA A 80 -6.52 13.25 0.43
C ALA A 80 -7.05 14.65 0.11
N GLU A 81 -6.44 15.64 0.75
CA GLU A 81 -6.46 17.03 0.28
C GLU A 81 -5.22 17.27 -0.59
N ALA A 82 -5.43 17.80 -1.80
CA ALA A 82 -4.36 18.04 -2.77
C ALA A 82 -4.29 19.53 -3.15
N ALA A 83 -3.07 20.05 -3.20
CA ALA A 83 -2.79 21.38 -3.74
C ALA A 83 -1.53 21.33 -4.59
N THR A 84 -1.41 22.26 -5.55
CA THR A 84 -0.31 22.25 -6.51
C THR A 84 1.05 22.15 -5.83
N GLY A 85 1.84 21.16 -6.22
CA GLY A 85 3.11 20.87 -5.58
C GLY A 85 3.58 19.44 -5.81
N GLN A 86 4.58 19.03 -5.05
CA GLN A 86 5.13 17.68 -5.09
C GLN A 86 5.21 17.11 -3.68
N ALA A 87 4.93 15.83 -3.56
CA ALA A 87 5.03 15.05 -2.33
C ALA A 87 5.46 13.62 -2.64
N ILE A 88 5.97 12.93 -1.63
CA ILE A 88 6.11 11.47 -1.63
C ILE A 88 5.14 10.95 -0.58
N LEU A 89 4.11 10.21 -1.03
CA LEU A 89 3.28 9.41 -0.14
C LEU A 89 4.02 8.10 0.15
N SER A 90 4.31 7.85 1.42
CA SER A 90 4.93 6.60 1.86
C SER A 90 3.91 5.74 2.59
N ALA A 91 3.76 4.48 2.15
CA ALA A 91 2.94 3.47 2.80
C ALA A 91 3.86 2.37 3.36
N THR A 92 3.94 2.30 4.69
CA THR A 92 4.85 1.38 5.39
C THR A 92 4.08 0.45 6.31
N GLY A 93 4.34 -0.85 6.30
CA GLY A 93 3.65 -1.75 7.22
C GLY A 93 3.84 -3.22 6.90
N GLU A 94 2.88 -4.03 7.30
CA GLU A 94 2.92 -5.49 7.18
C GLU A 94 1.73 -5.96 6.35
N ILE A 95 2.03 -6.77 5.33
CA ILE A 95 1.02 -7.40 4.50
C ILE A 95 1.14 -8.92 4.63
N TYR A 96 0.00 -9.54 4.92
CA TYR A 96 -0.13 -10.97 5.15
C TYR A 96 -0.79 -11.62 3.95
N TYR A 97 -0.15 -12.65 3.39
CA TYR A 97 -0.66 -13.40 2.25
C TYR A 97 -0.16 -14.84 2.30
N CYS A 98 -0.93 -15.77 1.76
CA CYS A 98 -0.70 -17.22 1.91
C CYS A 98 -0.73 -17.88 0.55
N ARG A 99 0.05 -18.95 0.39
CA ARG A 99 -0.06 -19.81 -0.79
C ARG A 99 -1.42 -20.49 -0.76
N GLU A 100 -2.08 -20.54 -1.91
CA GLU A 100 -3.37 -21.22 -2.04
C GLU A 100 -3.21 -22.72 -1.74
N GLY A 101 -4.06 -23.25 -0.85
CA GLY A 101 -3.98 -24.64 -0.38
C GLY A 101 -2.97 -24.89 0.75
N GLU A 102 -2.20 -23.88 1.17
CA GLU A 102 -1.26 -23.92 2.30
C GLU A 102 -1.53 -22.80 3.33
N GLU A 103 -2.80 -22.47 3.58
CA GLU A 103 -3.22 -21.32 4.41
C GLU A 103 -2.86 -21.43 5.90
N ALA A 104 -2.39 -22.59 6.35
CA ALA A 104 -1.89 -22.77 7.73
C ALA A 104 -0.58 -22.01 7.99
N VAL A 105 0.15 -21.61 6.93
CA VAL A 105 1.43 -20.88 7.03
C VAL A 105 1.45 -19.74 6.02
N CYS A 106 1.16 -18.53 6.49
CA CYS A 106 1.18 -17.33 5.67
C CYS A 106 2.54 -16.63 5.73
N LEU A 107 2.88 -15.98 4.63
CA LEU A 107 4.02 -15.07 4.54
C LEU A 107 3.65 -13.71 5.15
N ILE A 108 4.67 -13.02 5.64
CA ILE A 108 4.59 -11.65 6.15
C ILE A 108 5.67 -10.85 5.46
N ASP A 109 5.26 -9.88 4.66
CA ASP A 109 6.18 -8.91 4.08
C ASP A 109 6.04 -7.57 4.79
N LYS A 110 7.20 -7.01 5.17
CA LYS A 110 7.30 -5.63 5.64
C LYS A 110 7.53 -4.73 4.44
N VAL A 111 6.57 -3.90 4.09
CA VAL A 111 6.65 -3.03 2.92
C VAL A 111 6.98 -1.60 3.30
N ASP A 112 7.70 -0.94 2.39
CA ASP A 112 8.05 0.48 2.42
C ASP A 112 7.88 0.98 0.97
N LEU A 113 6.65 1.38 0.65
CA LEU A 113 6.25 1.84 -0.68
C LEU A 113 6.34 3.35 -0.74
N ALA A 114 7.16 3.88 -1.64
CA ALA A 114 7.27 5.32 -1.90
C ALA A 114 6.57 5.65 -3.23
N LEU A 115 5.55 6.50 -3.16
CA LEU A 115 4.78 6.97 -4.30
C LEU A 115 5.06 8.46 -4.53
N PRO A 116 5.82 8.83 -5.56
CA PRO A 116 5.95 10.22 -5.97
C PRO A 116 4.62 10.74 -6.53
N ILE A 117 4.14 11.86 -5.98
CA ILE A 117 2.92 12.54 -6.42
C ILE A 117 3.29 13.95 -6.86
N THR A 118 2.85 14.32 -8.06
CA THR A 118 2.89 15.69 -8.57
C THR A 118 1.46 16.18 -8.75
N VAL A 119 1.08 17.20 -7.98
CA VAL A 119 -0.26 17.80 -8.07
C VAL A 119 -0.17 18.98 -9.03
N VAL A 120 -0.86 18.90 -10.16
CA VAL A 120 -0.82 19.89 -11.24
C VAL A 120 -2.17 20.06 -11.91
N ALA A 121 -2.46 21.28 -12.38
CA ALA A 121 -3.68 21.55 -13.12
C ALA A 121 -3.76 20.66 -14.39
N GLY A 122 -4.90 19.99 -14.57
CA GLY A 122 -5.10 19.04 -15.68
C GLY A 122 -4.54 17.64 -15.44
N GLY A 123 -3.99 17.36 -14.26
CA GLY A 123 -3.68 16.00 -13.81
C GLY A 123 -4.94 15.13 -13.68
N ALA A 124 -4.77 13.84 -13.44
CA ALA A 124 -5.90 12.92 -13.31
C ALA A 124 -6.67 13.16 -12.01
N ALA A 125 -8.01 13.12 -12.08
CA ALA A 125 -8.87 13.21 -10.89
C ALA A 125 -8.95 11.89 -10.12
N VAL A 126 -8.72 10.77 -10.80
CA VAL A 126 -8.66 9.43 -10.23
C VAL A 126 -7.42 8.75 -10.78
N VAL A 127 -6.57 8.23 -9.90
CA VAL A 127 -5.40 7.43 -10.24
C VAL A 127 -5.48 6.09 -9.53
N VAL A 128 -5.21 5.03 -10.28
CA VAL A 128 -5.10 3.67 -9.75
C VAL A 128 -3.64 3.25 -9.84
N ILE A 129 -3.06 2.93 -8.69
CA ILE A 129 -1.68 2.49 -8.57
C ILE A 129 -1.71 1.02 -8.26
N GLU A 130 -1.14 0.22 -9.16
CA GLU A 130 -1.08 -1.23 -9.00
C GLU A 130 0.28 -1.65 -8.44
N TYR A 131 0.25 -2.54 -7.45
CA TYR A 131 1.44 -3.18 -6.93
C TYR A 131 1.17 -4.67 -6.63
N GLU A 132 2.00 -5.55 -7.19
CA GLU A 132 2.00 -6.97 -6.90
C GLU A 132 3.08 -7.28 -5.86
N LEU A 133 2.72 -8.03 -4.82
CA LEU A 133 3.64 -8.50 -3.80
C LEU A 133 4.61 -9.54 -4.40
N PRO A 134 5.90 -9.53 -4.02
CA PRO A 134 6.85 -10.49 -4.55
C PRO A 134 6.62 -11.89 -3.99
N GLN A 135 6.99 -12.92 -4.75
CA GLN A 135 6.99 -14.32 -4.32
C GLN A 135 8.00 -14.61 -3.20
#